data_AF-A0A136LKK7-F1
#
_entry.id   AF-A0A136LKK7-F1
#
_cell.length_a   1.000
_cell.length_b   1.000
_cell.length_c   1.000
_cell.angle_alpha   90.00
_cell.angle_beta   90.00
_cell.angle_gamma   90.00
#
_symmetry.space_group_name_H-M   'P 1'
#
loop_
_entity.id
_entity.type
_entity.pdbx_description
1 polymer ?
#
loop_
_entity_poly.entity_id
_entity_poly.type
_entity_poly.pdbx_seq_one_letter_code
_entity_poly.pdbx_strand_id
1 'polypeptide(L)'
;MRLQRFGLIFLAVFVAFIGASAYYYTVFPIRILTHIVLTICFAAWLIRRMRRGVGLPKTALNLPLFALVGVWALSILFAQDPRMALESAWLPFINVLIYFFIAAMFRSGAQRLAFETQFMLATLAVIMAAVQFGSFLFGWGITPETVVGWLETGRPPISPQLYLPLGVSTWLAAYVTPLALVSFAWSLTARRKDERWVLRILAALLLLTLVGTFSRGGFLALGVSLLIFGGLQLYAPLRKRFGAAALLLPAGVR
;
A
#
# COMPACT_ATOMS: atom_id res chain seq x y z
N MET A 1 -4.78 -23.41 -10.95
CA MET A 1 -4.06 -22.11 -11.01
C MET A 1 -4.99 -20.90 -11.07
N ARG A 2 -6.03 -20.87 -11.94
CA ARG A 2 -6.95 -19.72 -12.03
C ARG A 2 -7.70 -19.40 -10.72
N LEU A 3 -8.24 -20.42 -10.04
CA LEU A 3 -8.96 -20.23 -8.77
C LEU A 3 -8.09 -19.61 -7.66
N GLN A 4 -6.82 -20.02 -7.55
CA GLN A 4 -5.88 -19.46 -6.58
C GLN A 4 -5.55 -17.99 -6.88
N ARG A 5 -5.45 -17.63 -8.16
CA ARG A 5 -5.24 -16.25 -8.60
C ARG A 5 -6.43 -15.37 -8.25
N PHE A 6 -7.65 -15.81 -8.59
CA PHE A 6 -8.86 -15.08 -8.22
C PHE A 6 -9.01 -14.97 -6.71
N GLY A 7 -8.80 -16.06 -5.96
CA GLY A 7 -8.85 -16.04 -4.50
C GLY A 7 -7.87 -15.04 -3.89
N LEU A 8 -6.64 -14.94 -4.42
CA LEU A 8 -5.69 -13.93 -3.99
C LEU A 8 -6.17 -12.50 -4.29
N ILE A 9 -6.66 -12.24 -5.50
CA ILE A 9 -7.13 -10.91 -5.90
C ILE A 9 -8.33 -10.49 -5.04
N PHE A 10 -9.32 -11.36 -4.85
CA PHE A 10 -10.47 -11.08 -4.00
C PHE A 10 -10.07 -10.85 -2.54
N LEU A 11 -9.16 -11.68 -2.01
CA LEU A 11 -8.64 -11.47 -0.67
C LEU A 11 -7.89 -10.14 -0.56
N ALA A 12 -7.11 -9.77 -1.57
CA ALA A 12 -6.36 -8.52 -1.59
C ALA A 12 -7.28 -7.29 -1.71
N VAL A 13 -8.36 -7.37 -2.49
CA VAL A 13 -9.42 -6.35 -2.55
C VAL A 13 -10.09 -6.20 -1.19
N PHE A 14 -10.49 -7.32 -0.58
CA PHE A 14 -11.09 -7.32 0.76
C PHE A 14 -10.15 -6.68 1.78
N VAL A 15 -8.88 -7.10 1.83
CA VAL A 15 -7.90 -6.53 2.77
C VAL A 15 -7.71 -5.04 2.51
N ALA A 16 -7.46 -4.62 1.28
CA ALA A 16 -7.11 -3.23 0.99
C ALA A 16 -8.27 -2.25 1.22
N PHE A 17 -9.47 -2.59 0.74
CA PHE A 17 -10.60 -1.63 0.67
C PHE A 17 -11.67 -1.84 1.74
N ILE A 18 -11.64 -2.97 2.45
CA ILE A 18 -12.64 -3.30 3.47
C ILE A 18 -11.93 -3.52 4.81
N GLY A 19 -11.12 -4.56 4.92
CA GLY A 19 -10.55 -5.03 6.19
C GLY A 19 -9.38 -4.22 6.76
N ALA A 20 -8.67 -3.44 5.95
CA ALA A 20 -7.61 -2.53 6.39
C ALA A 20 -7.89 -1.07 6.01
N SER A 21 -9.17 -0.75 5.83
CA SER A 21 -9.68 0.60 5.54
C SER A 21 -10.33 1.21 6.78
N ALA A 22 -10.87 2.44 6.68
CA ALA A 22 -11.58 3.10 7.77
C ALA A 22 -12.68 2.22 8.38
N TYR A 23 -13.31 1.39 7.54
CA TYR A 23 -14.39 0.49 7.91
C TYR A 23 -14.01 -0.52 8.99
N TYR A 24 -12.74 -0.94 9.07
CA TYR A 24 -12.26 -1.81 10.14
C TYR A 24 -12.40 -1.17 11.53
N TYR A 25 -12.20 0.15 11.61
CA TYR A 25 -12.24 0.88 12.86
C TYR A 25 -13.65 1.35 13.20
N THR A 26 -14.46 1.69 12.19
CA THR A 26 -15.79 2.29 12.39
C THR A 26 -16.95 1.31 12.36
N VAL A 27 -16.79 0.14 11.72
CA VAL A 27 -17.88 -0.83 11.54
C VAL A 27 -17.53 -2.15 12.22
N PHE A 28 -18.13 -2.39 13.39
CA PHE A 28 -17.82 -3.56 14.22
C PHE A 28 -17.98 -4.92 13.51
N PRO A 29 -19.05 -5.18 12.73
CA PRO A 29 -19.15 -6.41 11.94
C PRO A 29 -17.99 -6.60 10.95
N ILE A 30 -17.53 -5.53 10.30
CA ILE A 30 -16.39 -5.57 9.36
C ILE A 30 -15.11 -5.91 10.12
N ARG A 31 -14.93 -5.36 11.32
CA ARG A 31 -13.80 -5.71 12.20
C ARG A 31 -13.77 -7.19 12.52
N ILE A 32 -14.87 -7.76 13.00
CA ILE A 32 -14.98 -9.19 13.34
C ILE A 32 -14.69 -10.05 12.10
N LEU A 33 -15.37 -9.74 10.99
CA LEU A 33 -15.19 -10.48 9.74
C LEU A 33 -13.72 -10.48 9.30
N THR A 34 -13.07 -9.32 9.37
CA THR A 34 -11.65 -9.17 9.03
C THR A 34 -10.77 -10.02 9.93
N HIS A 35 -11.02 -10.01 11.25
CA HIS A 35 -10.27 -10.86 12.18
C HIS A 35 -10.41 -12.32 11.76
N ILE A 36 -11.64 -12.83 11.65
CA ILE A 36 -11.90 -14.25 11.34
C ILE A 36 -11.25 -14.64 10.01
N VAL A 37 -11.52 -13.89 8.94
CA VAL A 37 -11.03 -14.21 7.59
C VAL A 37 -9.50 -14.20 7.56
N LEU A 38 -8.85 -13.14 8.06
CA LEU A 38 -7.39 -13.05 7.99
C LEU A 38 -6.70 -14.04 8.93
N THR A 39 -7.27 -14.31 10.11
CA THR A 39 -6.77 -15.37 11.00
C THR A 39 -6.77 -16.71 10.30
N ILE A 40 -7.92 -17.12 9.74
CA ILE A 40 -8.06 -18.43 9.10
C ILE A 40 -7.12 -18.52 7.89
N CYS A 41 -7.10 -17.50 7.02
CA CYS A 41 -6.25 -17.50 5.82
C CYS A 41 -4.76 -17.58 6.17
N PHE A 42 -4.27 -16.75 7.09
CA PHE A 42 -2.85 -16.75 7.44
C PHE A 42 -2.46 -17.94 8.32
N ALA A 43 -3.32 -18.41 9.23
CA ALA A 43 -3.08 -19.63 9.99
C ALA A 43 -3.01 -20.84 9.07
N ALA A 44 -3.96 -21.03 8.16
CA ALA A 44 -3.94 -22.14 7.19
C ALA A 44 -2.70 -22.07 6.30
N TRP A 45 -2.32 -20.87 5.85
CA TRP A 45 -1.10 -20.65 5.08
C TRP A 45 0.16 -21.03 5.88
N LEU A 46 0.26 -20.57 7.13
CA LEU A 46 1.41 -20.81 8.00
C LEU A 46 1.53 -22.30 8.37
N ILE A 47 0.45 -22.92 8.82
CA ILE A 47 0.38 -24.36 9.14
C ILE A 47 0.83 -25.19 7.94
N ARG A 48 0.34 -24.87 6.73
CA ARG A 48 0.74 -25.57 5.51
C ARG A 48 2.24 -25.46 5.24
N ARG A 49 2.87 -24.32 5.53
CA ARG A 49 4.32 -24.15 5.37
C ARG A 49 5.13 -24.91 6.41
N MET A 50 4.66 -24.91 7.66
CA MET A 50 5.30 -25.66 8.74
C MET A 50 5.24 -27.17 8.46
N ARG A 51 4.08 -27.69 8.04
CA ARG A 51 3.91 -29.10 7.66
C ARG A 51 4.79 -29.54 6.48
N ARG A 52 5.18 -28.61 5.60
CA ARG A 52 6.08 -28.88 4.47
C ARG A 52 7.56 -28.69 4.81
N GLY A 53 7.91 -28.36 6.05
CA GLY A 53 9.29 -28.11 6.48
C GLY A 53 9.93 -26.84 5.87
N VAL A 54 9.15 -25.99 5.20
CA VAL A 54 9.68 -24.79 4.51
C VAL A 54 9.87 -23.63 5.48
N GLY A 55 9.07 -23.58 6.56
CA GLY A 55 9.11 -22.53 7.56
C GLY A 55 8.74 -21.14 7.03
N LEU A 56 9.14 -20.10 7.76
CA LEU A 56 9.02 -18.70 7.34
C LEU A 56 10.11 -18.33 6.32
N PRO A 57 9.83 -17.43 5.37
CA PRO A 57 10.86 -17.01 4.42
C PRO A 57 11.96 -16.23 5.15
N LYS A 58 13.22 -16.60 4.89
CA LYS A 58 14.40 -15.88 5.36
C LYS A 58 14.52 -14.55 4.62
N THR A 59 14.46 -13.43 5.34
CA THR A 59 14.68 -12.07 4.83
C THR A 59 15.53 -11.29 5.84
N ALA A 60 16.20 -10.22 5.38
CA ALA A 60 16.98 -9.35 6.25
C ALA A 60 16.14 -8.66 7.35
N LEU A 61 14.82 -8.53 7.14
CA LEU A 61 13.89 -7.94 8.09
C LEU A 61 13.34 -8.93 9.13
N ASN A 62 13.70 -10.22 9.07
CA ASN A 62 13.15 -11.20 10.01
C ASN A 62 13.44 -10.83 11.47
N LEU A 63 14.70 -10.52 11.80
CA LEU A 63 15.08 -10.17 13.16
C LEU A 63 14.41 -8.87 13.63
N PRO A 64 14.45 -7.75 12.87
CA PRO A 64 13.69 -6.55 13.22
C PRO A 64 12.19 -6.79 13.42
N LEU A 65 11.56 -7.60 12.55
CA LEU A 65 10.13 -7.90 12.66
C LEU A 65 9.81 -8.77 13.87
N PHE A 66 10.65 -9.76 14.20
CA PHE A 66 10.47 -10.57 15.41
C PHE A 66 10.70 -9.75 16.68
N ALA A 67 11.67 -8.85 16.69
CA ALA A 67 11.87 -7.91 17.79
C ALA A 67 10.65 -7.01 17.98
N LEU A 68 10.10 -6.47 16.88
CA LEU A 68 8.88 -5.65 16.91
C LEU A 68 7.66 -6.43 17.44
N VAL A 69 7.46 -7.66 16.97
CA VAL A 69 6.41 -8.56 17.48
C VAL A 69 6.62 -8.86 18.96
N GLY A 70 7.87 -9.08 19.40
CA GLY A 70 8.22 -9.28 20.80
C GLY A 70 7.89 -8.06 21.66
N VAL A 71 8.20 -6.85 21.18
CA VAL A 71 7.82 -5.59 21.86
C VAL A 71 6.31 -5.51 22.00
N TRP A 72 5.55 -5.76 20.93
CA TRP A 72 4.08 -5.75 21.00
C TRP A 72 3.54 -6.80 21.96
N ALA A 73 4.09 -8.01 21.97
CA ALA A 73 3.69 -9.06 22.91
C ALA A 73 3.92 -8.64 24.37
N LEU A 74 5.08 -8.06 24.68
CA LEU A 74 5.38 -7.51 26.01
C LEU A 74 4.43 -6.35 26.35
N SER A 75 4.19 -5.44 25.41
CA SER A 75 3.25 -4.33 25.61
C SER A 75 1.84 -4.82 25.92
N ILE A 76 1.36 -5.90 25.29
CA ILE A 76 0.06 -6.50 25.60
C ILE A 76 0.04 -7.08 27.01
N LEU A 77 1.10 -7.82 27.41
CA LEU A 77 1.18 -8.45 28.72
C LEU A 77 1.22 -7.43 29.88
N PHE A 78 1.86 -6.28 29.67
CA PHE A 78 1.98 -5.21 30.66
C PHE A 78 0.96 -4.08 30.49
N ALA A 79 0.00 -4.22 29.58
CA ALA A 79 -1.05 -3.22 29.40
C ALA A 79 -2.02 -3.21 30.59
N GLN A 80 -2.57 -2.04 30.90
CA GLN A 80 -3.64 -1.88 31.90
C GLN A 80 -4.91 -2.67 31.51
N ASP A 81 -5.20 -2.72 30.21
CA ASP A 81 -6.25 -3.56 29.62
C ASP A 81 -5.64 -4.47 28.53
N PRO A 82 -5.20 -5.69 28.89
CA PRO A 82 -4.58 -6.63 27.94
C PRO A 82 -5.51 -7.03 26.81
N ARG A 83 -6.82 -7.05 27.03
CA ARG A 83 -7.80 -7.42 25.99
C ARG A 83 -7.83 -6.35 24.91
N MET A 84 -8.02 -5.09 25.30
CA MET A 84 -8.04 -3.97 24.35
C MET A 84 -6.68 -3.82 23.63
N ALA A 85 -5.57 -4.07 24.35
CA ALA A 85 -4.24 -4.07 23.76
C ALA A 85 -4.08 -5.16 22.69
N LEU A 86 -4.54 -6.39 22.96
CA LEU A 86 -4.51 -7.49 22.01
C LEU A 86 -5.36 -7.21 20.77
N GLU A 87 -6.59 -6.73 20.96
CA GLU A 87 -7.49 -6.35 19.84
C GLU A 87 -6.86 -5.27 18.96
N SER A 88 -6.14 -4.31 19.56
CA SER A 88 -5.44 -3.24 18.83
C SER A 88 -4.18 -3.73 18.11
N ALA A 89 -3.45 -4.68 18.70
CA ALA A 89 -2.24 -5.26 18.13
C ALA A 89 -2.52 -6.30 17.03
N TRP A 90 -3.76 -6.77 16.89
CA TRP A 90 -4.14 -7.80 15.93
C TRP A 90 -3.78 -7.44 14.49
N LEU A 91 -4.21 -6.26 14.02
CA LEU A 91 -3.94 -5.82 12.64
C LEU A 91 -2.43 -5.63 12.37
N PRO A 92 -1.63 -5.04 13.28
CA PRO A 92 -0.17 -5.06 13.18
C PRO A 92 0.44 -6.46 13.02
N PHE A 93 -0.01 -7.47 13.78
CA PHE A 93 0.46 -8.85 13.59
C PHE A 93 0.11 -9.41 12.21
N ILE A 94 -1.11 -9.15 11.74
CA ILE A 94 -1.52 -9.54 10.39
C ILE A 94 -0.65 -8.84 9.33
N ASN A 95 -0.27 -7.57 9.51
CA ASN A 95 0.63 -6.87 8.57
C ASN A 95 2.02 -7.53 8.49
N VAL A 96 2.55 -8.02 9.62
CA VAL A 96 3.80 -8.81 9.62
C VAL A 96 3.63 -10.13 8.85
N LEU A 97 2.47 -10.79 8.98
CA LEU A 97 2.16 -12.00 8.21
C LEU A 97 1.97 -11.70 6.71
N ILE A 98 1.36 -10.57 6.34
CA ILE A 98 1.28 -10.09 4.96
C ILE A 98 2.67 -9.89 4.39
N TYR A 99 3.60 -9.28 5.14
CA TYR A 99 5.00 -9.15 4.71
C TYR A 99 5.62 -10.51 4.39
N PHE A 100 5.53 -11.48 5.32
CA PHE A 100 6.08 -12.81 5.08
C PHE A 100 5.40 -13.54 3.92
N PHE A 101 4.09 -13.34 3.73
CA PHE A 101 3.35 -13.88 2.60
C PHE A 101 3.85 -13.31 1.26
N ILE A 102 4.06 -11.99 1.17
CA ILE A 102 4.60 -11.37 -0.03
C ILE A 102 6.04 -11.82 -0.28
N ALA A 103 6.89 -11.84 0.75
CA ALA A 103 8.26 -12.35 0.65
C ALA A 103 8.29 -13.82 0.16
N ALA A 104 7.34 -14.64 0.60
CA ALA A 104 7.15 -15.99 0.12
C ALA A 104 6.83 -16.06 -1.37
N MET A 105 5.92 -15.22 -1.84
CA MET A 105 5.55 -15.14 -3.26
C MET A 105 6.74 -14.75 -4.13
N PHE A 106 7.56 -13.82 -3.67
CA PHE A 106 8.75 -13.40 -4.40
C PHE A 106 9.76 -14.55 -4.52
N ARG A 107 10.01 -15.28 -3.43
CA ARG A 107 10.92 -16.44 -3.44
C ARG A 107 10.41 -17.60 -4.28
N SER A 108 9.09 -17.75 -4.44
CA SER A 108 8.50 -18.80 -5.28
C SER A 108 8.32 -18.39 -6.75
N GLY A 109 8.87 -17.23 -7.17
CA GLY A 109 8.73 -16.73 -8.54
C GLY A 109 7.35 -16.12 -8.87
N ALA A 110 6.44 -16.02 -7.90
CA ALA A 110 5.11 -15.43 -8.04
C ALA A 110 5.12 -13.89 -7.90
N GLN A 111 6.30 -13.25 -7.99
CA GLN A 111 6.47 -11.80 -7.91
C GLN A 111 5.56 -11.05 -8.90
N ARG A 112 5.47 -11.53 -10.14
CA ARG A 112 4.64 -10.90 -11.18
C ARG A 112 3.17 -10.86 -10.77
N LEU A 113 2.66 -11.94 -10.17
CA LEU A 113 1.29 -11.99 -9.67
C LEU A 113 1.06 -10.99 -8.54
N ALA A 114 2.02 -10.84 -7.62
CA ALA A 114 1.92 -9.87 -6.53
C ALA A 114 1.83 -8.43 -7.07
N PHE A 115 2.70 -8.08 -8.02
CA PHE A 115 2.66 -6.76 -8.66
C PHE A 115 1.43 -6.52 -9.52
N GLU A 116 1.01 -7.50 -10.33
CA GLU A 116 -0.24 -7.40 -11.09
C GLU A 116 -1.44 -7.17 -10.17
N THR A 117 -1.52 -7.92 -9.07
CA THR A 117 -2.57 -7.74 -8.06
C THR A 117 -2.51 -6.32 -7.49
N GLN A 118 -1.32 -5.86 -7.09
CA GLN A 118 -1.17 -4.52 -6.53
C GLN A 118 -1.55 -3.41 -7.51
N PHE A 119 -1.19 -3.53 -8.80
CA PHE A 119 -1.57 -2.55 -9.82
C PHE A 119 -3.06 -2.60 -10.16
N MET A 120 -3.69 -3.78 -10.10
CA MET A 120 -5.15 -3.90 -10.19
C MET A 120 -5.85 -3.18 -9.03
N LEU A 121 -5.37 -3.36 -7.80
CA LEU A 121 -5.88 -2.62 -6.64
C LEU A 121 -5.65 -1.11 -6.79
N ALA A 122 -4.46 -0.69 -7.23
CA ALA A 122 -4.15 0.71 -7.50
C ALA A 122 -5.12 1.32 -8.52
N THR A 123 -5.44 0.57 -9.58
CA THR A 123 -6.40 0.97 -10.61
C THR A 123 -7.80 1.10 -10.02
N LEU A 124 -8.23 0.16 -9.17
CA LEU A 124 -9.52 0.26 -8.48
C LEU A 124 -9.59 1.49 -7.56
N ALA A 125 -8.51 1.78 -6.83
CA ALA A 125 -8.42 2.97 -5.99
C ALA A 125 -8.55 4.26 -6.81
N VAL A 126 -7.89 4.33 -7.97
CA VAL A 126 -8.00 5.45 -8.92
C VAL A 126 -9.44 5.58 -9.45
N ILE A 127 -10.08 4.47 -9.84
CA ILE A 127 -11.46 4.47 -10.34
C ILE A 127 -12.39 5.02 -9.25
N MET A 128 -12.31 4.50 -8.03
CA MET A 128 -13.13 4.97 -6.91
C MET A 128 -12.88 6.45 -6.59
N ALA A 129 -11.62 6.90 -6.61
CA ALA A 129 -11.28 8.31 -6.43
C ALA A 129 -11.85 9.19 -7.57
N ALA A 130 -11.79 8.71 -8.81
CA ALA A 130 -12.38 9.38 -9.96
C ALA A 130 -13.91 9.43 -9.89
N VAL A 131 -14.57 8.38 -9.37
CA VAL A 131 -16.01 8.40 -9.11
C VAL A 131 -16.37 9.45 -8.05
N GLN A 132 -15.60 9.55 -6.96
CA GLN A 132 -15.83 10.60 -5.95
C GLN A 132 -15.62 12.00 -6.54
N PHE A 133 -14.57 12.19 -7.35
CA PHE A 133 -14.32 13.46 -8.03
C PHE A 133 -15.44 13.80 -9.04
N GLY A 134 -15.89 12.82 -9.83
CA GLY A 134 -17.04 12.97 -10.73
C GLY A 134 -18.31 13.32 -9.97
N SER A 135 -18.55 12.69 -8.82
CA SER A 135 -19.66 13.04 -7.93
C SER A 135 -19.61 14.50 -7.49
N PHE A 136 -18.42 15.02 -7.16
CA PHE A 136 -18.22 16.43 -6.84
C PHE A 136 -18.51 17.37 -8.03
N LEU A 137 -18.14 16.99 -9.25
CA LEU A 137 -18.41 17.79 -10.44
C LEU A 137 -19.89 17.83 -10.80
N PHE A 138 -20.55 16.67 -10.77
CA PHE A 138 -21.88 16.46 -11.35
C PHE A 138 -23.01 16.30 -10.33
N GLY A 139 -22.74 16.23 -9.03
CA GLY A 139 -23.79 16.11 -8.01
C GLY A 139 -24.38 14.71 -7.86
N TRP A 140 -23.61 13.65 -8.10
CA TRP A 140 -24.14 12.27 -8.03
C TRP A 140 -24.50 11.79 -6.62
N GLY A 141 -24.08 12.50 -5.57
CA GLY A 141 -24.37 12.13 -4.19
C GLY A 141 -23.69 10.84 -3.71
N ILE A 142 -22.58 10.41 -4.35
CA ILE A 142 -21.83 9.21 -3.93
C ILE A 142 -21.28 9.36 -2.50
N THR A 143 -20.87 10.58 -2.15
CA THR A 143 -20.52 10.95 -0.78
C THR A 143 -21.42 12.11 -0.31
N PRO A 144 -21.67 12.27 1.00
CA PRO A 144 -22.56 13.32 1.54
C PRO A 144 -22.21 14.73 1.04
N GLU A 145 -20.92 15.03 0.89
CA GLU A 145 -20.40 16.33 0.43
C GLU A 145 -20.61 16.60 -1.07
N THR A 146 -21.15 15.63 -1.82
CA THR A 146 -21.23 15.66 -3.29
C THR A 146 -22.64 15.51 -3.83
N VAL A 147 -23.65 15.80 -2.99
CA VAL A 147 -25.07 15.77 -3.37
C VAL A 147 -25.39 16.90 -4.36
N VAL A 148 -24.69 18.03 -4.28
CA VAL A 148 -24.84 19.15 -5.22
C VAL A 148 -23.57 19.30 -6.03
N GLY A 149 -23.69 19.30 -7.36
CA GLY A 149 -22.53 19.36 -8.26
C GLY A 149 -21.98 20.77 -8.40
N TRP A 150 -20.65 20.90 -8.52
CA TRP A 150 -20.03 22.18 -8.85
C TRP A 150 -20.61 22.78 -10.15
N LEU A 151 -20.81 21.95 -11.18
CA LEU A 151 -21.34 22.44 -12.45
C LEU A 151 -22.78 22.97 -12.35
N GLU A 152 -23.54 22.53 -11.34
CA GLU A 152 -24.91 22.98 -11.08
C GLU A 152 -24.93 24.29 -10.29
N THR A 153 -24.02 24.47 -9.32
CA THR A 153 -23.99 25.68 -8.49
C THR A 153 -23.37 26.89 -9.18
N GLY A 154 -22.60 26.69 -10.27
CA GLY A 154 -21.94 27.75 -11.02
C GLY A 154 -20.82 28.48 -10.25
N ARG A 155 -20.58 28.12 -8.98
CA ARG A 155 -19.49 28.64 -8.14
C ARG A 155 -18.70 27.45 -7.58
N PRO A 156 -17.35 27.45 -7.69
CA PRO A 156 -16.53 26.36 -7.18
C PRO A 156 -16.76 26.19 -5.67
N PRO A 157 -17.39 25.08 -5.23
CA PRO A 157 -17.39 24.75 -3.82
C PRO A 157 -15.95 24.43 -3.40
N ILE A 158 -15.68 24.48 -2.09
CA ILE A 158 -14.43 23.96 -1.56
C ILE A 158 -14.34 22.48 -1.95
N SER A 159 -13.32 22.12 -2.74
CA SER A 159 -13.14 20.75 -3.21
C SER A 159 -13.03 19.81 -2.01
N PRO A 160 -13.88 18.76 -1.92
CA PRO A 160 -13.73 17.75 -0.88
C PRO A 160 -12.42 17.00 -1.09
N GLN A 161 -11.84 16.51 0.00
CA GLN A 161 -10.69 15.61 -0.07
C GLN A 161 -11.13 14.26 -0.65
N LEU A 162 -10.32 13.68 -1.51
CA LEU A 162 -10.53 12.31 -1.97
C LEU A 162 -10.20 11.34 -0.84
N TYR A 163 -11.18 10.51 -0.47
CA TYR A 163 -11.05 9.52 0.60
C TYR A 163 -11.81 8.23 0.30
N LEU A 164 -12.76 8.22 -0.66
CA LEU A 164 -13.70 7.13 -0.91
C LEU A 164 -13.05 5.72 -0.97
N PRO A 165 -11.89 5.50 -1.62
CA PRO A 165 -11.30 4.17 -1.66
C PRO A 165 -11.00 3.58 -0.28
N LEU A 166 -10.46 4.37 0.67
CA LEU A 166 -10.01 3.87 1.97
C LEU A 166 -10.77 4.44 3.17
N GLY A 167 -11.73 5.33 2.93
CA GLY A 167 -12.50 6.05 3.94
C GLY A 167 -11.75 7.21 4.62
N VAL A 168 -10.43 7.34 4.44
CA VAL A 168 -9.61 8.43 5.00
C VAL A 168 -8.62 8.93 3.95
N SER A 169 -8.57 10.25 3.75
CA SER A 169 -7.71 10.90 2.75
C SER A 169 -6.21 10.67 2.99
N THR A 170 -5.77 10.69 4.25
CA THR A 170 -4.37 10.43 4.61
C THR A 170 -3.95 8.99 4.36
N TRP A 171 -4.86 8.02 4.54
CA TRP A 171 -4.58 6.61 4.24
C TRP A 171 -4.54 6.38 2.73
N LEU A 172 -5.45 7.01 1.99
CA LEU A 172 -5.42 7.00 0.53
C LEU A 172 -4.10 7.58 0.03
N ALA A 173 -3.65 8.71 0.57
CA ALA A 173 -2.38 9.31 0.23
C ALA A 173 -1.20 8.37 0.51
N ALA A 174 -1.16 7.74 1.69
CA ALA A 174 -0.12 6.77 2.06
C ALA A 174 -0.12 5.54 1.14
N TYR A 175 -1.30 5.13 0.63
CA TYR A 175 -1.44 4.02 -0.30
C TYR A 175 -0.97 4.37 -1.72
N VAL A 176 -1.42 5.50 -2.28
CA VAL A 176 -1.13 5.86 -3.68
C VAL A 176 0.29 6.38 -3.88
N THR A 177 0.91 7.00 -2.86
CA THR A 177 2.25 7.59 -2.97
C THR A 177 3.33 6.58 -3.38
N PRO A 178 3.56 5.47 -2.66
CA PRO A 178 4.56 4.48 -3.06
C PRO A 178 4.18 3.81 -4.38
N LEU A 179 2.89 3.64 -4.66
CA LEU A 179 2.42 3.00 -5.90
C LEU A 179 2.64 3.88 -7.13
N ALA A 180 2.52 5.20 -7.01
CA ALA A 180 2.83 6.13 -8.08
C ALA A 180 4.31 5.99 -8.49
N LEU A 181 5.21 5.99 -7.50
CA LEU A 181 6.64 5.84 -7.76
C LEU A 181 6.99 4.45 -8.31
N VAL A 182 6.45 3.38 -7.72
CA VAL A 182 6.71 2.01 -8.17
C VAL A 182 6.18 1.79 -9.59
N SER A 183 4.97 2.29 -9.91
CA SER A 183 4.41 2.23 -11.27
C SER A 183 5.30 2.97 -12.26
N PHE A 184 5.74 4.18 -11.91
CA PHE A 184 6.65 4.95 -12.74
C PHE A 184 7.99 4.24 -12.94
N ALA A 185 8.63 3.76 -11.88
CA ALA A 185 9.90 3.05 -11.92
C ALA A 185 9.81 1.77 -12.76
N TRP A 186 8.74 1.00 -12.63
CA TRP A 186 8.49 -0.19 -13.46
C TRP A 186 8.30 0.17 -14.93
N SER A 187 7.63 1.29 -15.23
CA SER A 187 7.45 1.74 -16.60
C SER A 187 8.78 2.00 -17.34
N LEU A 188 9.86 2.30 -16.61
CA LEU A 188 11.18 2.52 -17.19
C LEU A 188 11.85 1.21 -17.62
N THR A 189 11.53 0.10 -16.95
CA THR A 189 12.17 -1.21 -17.16
C THR A 189 11.30 -2.20 -17.93
N ALA A 190 10.00 -1.93 -18.08
CA ALA A 190 9.08 -2.82 -18.81
C ALA A 190 9.55 -3.04 -20.26
N ARG A 191 9.40 -4.26 -20.77
CA ARG A 191 9.87 -4.62 -22.13
C ARG A 191 8.90 -4.17 -23.23
N ARG A 192 7.59 -4.26 -22.97
CA ARG A 192 6.54 -3.98 -23.95
C ARG A 192 6.16 -2.50 -23.92
N LYS A 193 6.05 -1.86 -25.09
CA LYS A 193 5.68 -0.44 -25.19
C LYS A 193 4.33 -0.14 -24.53
N ASP A 194 3.35 -1.01 -24.74
CA ASP A 194 2.00 -0.84 -24.19
C ASP A 194 2.01 -0.87 -22.66
N GLU A 195 2.76 -1.81 -22.07
CA GLU A 195 2.93 -1.92 -20.62
C GLU A 195 3.57 -0.66 -20.02
N ARG A 196 4.54 -0.05 -20.72
CA ARG A 196 5.15 1.22 -20.29
C ARG A 196 4.11 2.33 -20.22
N TRP A 197 3.29 2.46 -21.26
CA TRP A 197 2.27 3.51 -21.32
C TRP A 197 1.20 3.31 -20.25
N VAL A 198 0.70 2.09 -20.08
CA VAL A 198 -0.28 1.78 -19.03
C VAL A 198 0.26 2.13 -17.65
N LEU A 199 1.51 1.77 -17.34
CA LEU A 199 2.12 2.09 -16.05
C LEU A 199 2.37 3.59 -15.84
N ARG A 200 2.73 4.32 -16.91
CA ARG A 200 2.88 5.80 -16.85
C ARG A 200 1.55 6.49 -16.62
N ILE A 201 0.51 6.07 -17.32
CA ILE A 201 -0.85 6.57 -17.14
C ILE A 201 -1.31 6.29 -15.71
N LEU A 202 -1.12 5.05 -15.23
CA LEU A 202 -1.46 4.70 -13.85
C LEU A 202 -0.68 5.55 -12.84
N ALA A 203 0.63 5.75 -13.03
CA ALA A 203 1.43 6.61 -12.16
C ALA A 203 0.90 8.06 -12.14
N ALA A 204 0.58 8.63 -13.31
CA ALA A 204 0.00 9.96 -13.42
C ALA A 204 -1.35 10.06 -12.71
N LEU A 205 -2.24 9.08 -12.90
CA LEU A 205 -3.54 9.03 -12.24
C LEU A 205 -3.43 8.85 -10.72
N LEU A 206 -2.44 8.09 -10.24
CA LEU A 206 -2.14 7.96 -8.81
C LEU A 206 -1.61 9.29 -8.23
N LEU A 207 -0.80 10.04 -8.98
CA LEU A 207 -0.37 11.38 -8.58
C LEU A 207 -1.52 12.38 -8.55
N LEU A 208 -2.43 12.33 -9.52
CA LEU A 208 -3.65 13.16 -9.51
C LEU A 208 -4.54 12.80 -8.31
N THR A 209 -4.69 11.51 -8.02
CA THR A 209 -5.39 11.04 -6.82
C THR A 209 -4.73 11.58 -5.55
N LEU A 210 -3.39 11.52 -5.47
CA LEU A 210 -2.63 12.07 -4.36
C LEU A 210 -2.90 13.57 -4.18
N VAL A 211 -2.90 14.35 -5.28
CA VAL A 211 -3.22 15.78 -5.24
C VAL A 211 -4.61 16.00 -4.66
N GLY A 212 -5.60 15.24 -5.12
CA GLY A 212 -6.97 15.31 -4.62
C GLY A 212 -7.15 14.89 -3.16
N THR A 213 -6.20 14.19 -2.54
CA THR A 213 -6.24 13.90 -1.10
C THR A 213 -5.94 15.11 -0.22
N PHE A 214 -5.26 16.14 -0.75
CA PHE A 214 -4.71 17.27 0.00
C PHE A 214 -3.86 16.88 1.24
N SER A 215 -3.27 15.68 1.24
CA SER A 215 -2.49 15.17 2.37
C SER A 215 -1.05 15.67 2.36
N ARG A 216 -0.69 16.53 3.32
CA ARG A 216 0.69 17.02 3.52
C ARG A 216 1.68 15.87 3.69
N GLY A 217 1.32 14.86 4.49
CA GLY A 217 2.15 13.68 4.72
C GLY A 217 2.40 12.88 3.45
N GLY A 218 1.40 12.78 2.57
CA GLY A 218 1.56 12.14 1.26
C GLY A 218 2.54 12.88 0.35
N PHE A 219 2.45 14.21 0.27
CA PHE A 219 3.40 15.00 -0.53
C PHE A 219 4.83 14.94 0.02
N LEU A 220 5.01 14.98 1.34
CA LEU A 220 6.32 14.82 1.97
C LEU A 220 6.91 13.44 1.66
N ALA A 221 6.10 12.38 1.80
CA ALA A 221 6.51 11.03 1.45
C ALA A 221 6.88 10.90 -0.03
N LEU A 222 6.12 11.53 -0.93
CA LEU A 222 6.45 11.57 -2.36
C LEU A 222 7.80 12.27 -2.60
N GLY A 223 8.01 13.45 -1.98
CA GLY A 223 9.25 14.21 -2.09
C GLY A 223 10.47 13.40 -1.66
N VAL A 224 10.40 12.78 -0.47
CA VAL A 224 11.47 11.90 0.04
C VAL A 224 11.68 10.70 -0.89
N SER A 225 10.60 10.09 -1.38
CA SER A 225 10.69 8.93 -2.27
C SER A 225 11.34 9.29 -3.61
N LEU A 226 11.02 10.45 -4.18
CA LEU A 226 11.64 10.97 -5.40
C LEU A 226 13.12 11.33 -5.19
N LEU A 227 13.47 11.91 -4.04
CA LEU A 227 14.86 12.20 -3.68
C LEU A 227 15.69 10.92 -3.59
N ILE A 228 15.19 9.90 -2.89
CA ILE A 228 15.86 8.60 -2.77
C ILE A 228 15.96 7.93 -4.14
N PHE A 229 14.88 7.90 -4.90
CA PHE A 229 14.86 7.30 -6.23
C PHE A 229 15.85 7.99 -7.19
N GLY A 230 15.81 9.33 -7.26
CA GLY A 230 16.74 10.12 -8.06
C GLY A 230 18.18 9.93 -7.63
N GLY A 231 18.44 9.95 -6.32
CA GLY A 231 19.76 9.67 -5.74
C GLY A 231 20.29 8.30 -6.14
N LEU A 232 19.47 7.25 -6.07
CA LEU A 232 19.85 5.89 -6.49
C LEU A 232 20.10 5.79 -8.00
N GLN A 233 19.30 6.47 -8.83
CA GLN A 233 19.50 6.52 -10.28
C GLN A 233 20.81 7.22 -10.66
N LEU A 234 21.21 8.26 -9.92
CA LEU A 234 22.47 8.98 -10.11
C LEU A 234 23.67 8.22 -9.52
N TYR A 235 23.47 7.46 -8.45
CA TYR A 235 24.55 6.71 -7.78
C TYR A 235 25.17 5.65 -8.69
N ALA A 236 24.39 4.91 -9.47
CA ALA A 236 24.91 3.88 -10.36
C ALA A 236 25.91 4.40 -11.42
N PRO A 237 25.62 5.47 -12.20
CA PRO A 237 26.58 6.06 -13.14
C PRO A 237 27.74 6.76 -12.44
N LEU A 238 27.51 7.43 -11.30
CA LEU A 238 28.59 8.07 -10.54
C LEU A 238 29.58 7.04 -9.98
N ARG A 239 29.09 5.90 -9.46
CA ARG A 239 29.93 4.81 -8.98
C ARG A 239 30.79 4.21 -10.07
N LYS A 240 30.26 4.08 -11.29
CA LYS A 240 31.04 3.65 -12.46
C LYS A 240 32.12 4.65 -12.85
N ARG A 241 31.87 5.96 -12.67
CA ARG A 241 32.79 7.03 -13.09
C ARG A 241 33.88 7.36 -12.07
N PHE A 242 33.59 7.26 -10.78
CA PHE A 242 34.50 7.70 -9.71
C PHE A 242 34.97 6.58 -8.76
N GLY A 243 34.39 5.38 -8.85
CA GLY A 243 34.63 4.30 -7.88
C GLY A 243 33.87 4.49 -6.57
N ALA A 244 33.53 3.38 -5.89
CA ALA A 244 32.68 3.41 -4.69
C ALA A 244 33.33 4.15 -3.50
N ALA A 245 34.66 4.06 -3.37
CA ALA A 245 35.41 4.70 -2.29
C ALA A 245 35.38 6.24 -2.40
N ALA A 246 35.48 6.79 -3.61
CA ALA A 246 35.48 8.23 -3.84
C ALA A 246 34.11 8.89 -3.58
N LEU A 247 33.02 8.13 -3.59
CA LEU A 247 31.65 8.61 -3.33
C LEU A 247 31.27 8.56 -1.85
N LEU A 248 31.99 7.78 -1.03
CA LEU A 248 31.76 7.66 0.41
C LEU A 248 32.69 8.56 1.23
N LEU A 249 33.70 9.17 0.59
CA LEU A 249 34.54 10.17 1.24
C LEU A 249 33.76 11.50 1.36
N PRO A 250 33.69 12.10 2.56
CA PRO A 250 33.10 13.42 2.72
C PRO A 250 33.84 14.42 1.84
N ALA A 251 33.08 15.32 1.21
CA ALA A 251 33.61 16.38 0.35
C ALA A 251 34.55 17.29 1.18
N GLY A 252 35.85 17.01 1.14
CA GLY A 252 36.83 17.69 1.98
C GLY A 252 38.13 16.91 2.22
N VAL A 253 38.17 15.61 1.91
CA VAL A 253 39.42 14.82 1.95
C VAL A 253 39.95 14.66 0.52
N ARG A 254 40.63 15.69 0.02
CA ARG A 254 41.51 15.61 -1.15
C ARG A 254 42.82 16.31 -0.84
#